data_AF-A0A2D7UHC2-F1
#
_entry.id   AF-A0A2D7UHC2-F1
#
_cell.length_a   1.000
_cell.length_b   1.000
_cell.length_c   1.000
_cell.angle_alpha   90.00
_cell.angle_beta   90.00
_cell.angle_gamma   90.00
#
_symmetry.space_group_name_H-M   'P 1'
#
loop_
_entity.id
_entity.type
_entity.pdbx_description
1 polymer ?
#
loop_
_entity_poly.entity_id
_entity_poly.type
_entity_poly.pdbx_seq_one_letter_code
_entity_poly.pdbx_strand_id
1 'polypeptide(L)' 'MNFLIFGVIAPTAYFLLRFFIKRLVMNFIHNAKKNSNVKNMSRCEKCDTFIHEDEIMISDGKKVCNKPSCNK' A
#
# COMPACT_ATOMS: atom_id res chain seq x y z
N MET A 1 15.86 13.87 41.53
CA MET A 1 15.40 12.55 41.03
C MET A 1 15.40 12.59 39.50
N ASN A 2 15.78 11.48 38.85
CA ASN A 2 16.44 11.41 37.53
C ASN A 2 15.77 12.16 36.35
N PHE A 3 16.08 13.45 36.18
CA PHE A 3 15.67 14.27 35.02
C PHE A 3 16.14 13.68 33.68
N LEU A 4 17.34 13.09 33.63
CA LEU A 4 17.85 12.42 32.43
C LEU A 4 16.97 11.24 32.00
N ILE A 5 16.44 10.47 32.96
CA ILE A 5 15.63 9.30 32.66
C ILE A 5 14.24 9.72 32.17
N PHE A 6 13.58 10.63 32.89
CA PHE A 6 12.21 11.05 32.56
C PHE A 6 12.14 12.08 31.42
N GLY A 7 13.16 12.93 31.28
CA GLY A 7 13.21 14.00 30.29
C GLY A 7 13.79 13.59 28.94
N VAL A 8 14.64 12.56 28.89
CA VAL A 8 15.33 12.16 27.66
C VAL A 8 15.12 10.69 27.35
N ILE A 9 15.47 9.78 28.26
CA ILE A 9 15.48 8.35 27.96
C ILE A 9 14.06 7.81 27.73
N ALA A 10 13.09 8.17 28.57
CA ALA A 10 11.71 7.69 28.43
C ALA A 10 11.02 8.18 27.14
N PRO A 11 11.07 9.48 26.77
CA PRO A 11 10.54 9.96 25.49
C PRO A 11 11.22 9.30 24.28
N THR A 12 12.55 9.16 24.30
CA THR A 12 13.30 8.55 23.20
C THR A 12 12.98 7.07 23.06
N ALA A 13 12.93 6.33 24.16
CA ALA A 13 12.56 4.92 24.15
C ALA A 13 11.12 4.71 23.64
N TYR A 14 10.17 5.54 24.08
CA TYR A 14 8.79 5.48 23.59
C TYR A 14 8.72 5.75 22.08
N PHE A 15 9.44 6.76 21.59
CA PHE A 15 9.47 7.09 20.16
C PHE A 15 10.04 5.94 19.32
N LEU A 16 11.16 5.35 19.77
CA LEU A 16 11.78 4.21 19.11
C LEU A 16 10.83 3.01 19.09
N LEU A 17 10.23 2.68 20.23
CA LEU A 17 9.32 1.54 20.34
C LEU A 17 8.11 1.71 19.43
N ARG A 18 7.53 2.92 19.37
CA ARG A 18 6.45 3.26 18.44
C ARG A 18 6.87 3.12 16.98
N PHE A 19 8.08 3.56 16.64
CA PHE A 19 8.62 3.44 15.28
C PHE A 19 8.81 1.98 14.88
N PHE A 20 9.38 1.16 15.77
CA PHE A 20 9.57 -0.27 15.55
C PHE A 20 8.25 -1.00 15.34
N ILE A 21 7.25 -0.76 16.20
CA ILE A 21 5.92 -1.37 16.06
C ILE A 21 5.28 -0.97 14.72
N LYS A 22 5.31 0.33 14.37
CA LYS A 22 4.79 0.79 13.08
C LYS A 22 5.44 0.08 11.90
N ARG A 23 6.77 -0.06 11.92
CA ARG A 23 7.53 -0.71 10.84
C ARG A 23 7.19 -2.19 10.75
N LEU A 24 7.07 -2.88 11.89
CA LEU A 24 6.66 -4.29 11.94
C LEU A 24 5.26 -4.50 11.36
N VAL A 25 4.28 -3.67 11.77
CA VAL A 25 2.90 -3.76 11.28
C VAL A 25 2.85 -3.50 9.77
N MET A 26 3.51 -2.47 9.26
CA MET A 26 3.55 -2.18 7.82
C MET A 26 4.21 -3.31 7.03
N ASN A 27 5.30 -3.89 7.55
CA ASN A 27 5.97 -5.00 6.88
C ASN A 27 5.11 -6.28 6.89
N PHE A 28 4.38 -6.52 7.98
CA PHE A 28 3.41 -7.61 8.09
C PHE A 28 2.28 -7.45 7.08
N ILE A 29 1.66 -6.26 7.02
CA ILE A 29 0.61 -5.95 6.04
C ILE A 29 1.13 -6.10 4.61
N HIS A 30 2.35 -5.63 4.33
CA HIS A 30 2.97 -5.75 3.01
C HIS A 30 3.21 -7.23 2.63
N ASN A 31 3.74 -8.04 3.55
CA ASN A 31 3.91 -9.48 3.33
C ASN A 31 2.57 -10.21 3.21
N ALA A 32 1.57 -9.87 4.01
CA ALA A 32 0.23 -10.41 3.90
C ALA A 32 -0.40 -10.05 2.55
N LYS A 33 -0.26 -8.79 2.08
CA LYS A 33 -0.69 -8.35 0.75
C LYS A 33 0.03 -9.12 -0.37
N LYS A 34 1.32 -9.39 -0.20
CA LYS A 34 2.11 -10.20 -1.15
C LYS A 34 1.65 -11.67 -1.18
N ASN A 35 1.40 -12.28 -0.03
CA ASN A 35 0.98 -13.69 0.08
C ASN A 35 -0.51 -13.92 -0.25
N SER A 36 -1.36 -12.91 -0.04
CA SER A 36 -2.80 -13.01 -0.30
C SER A 36 -3.15 -12.97 -1.78
N ASN A 37 -2.16 -12.86 -2.68
CA ASN A 37 -2.35 -12.74 -4.13
C ASN A 37 -3.39 -11.64 -4.49
N VAL A 38 -3.52 -10.62 -3.62
CA VAL A 38 -4.37 -9.45 -3.87
C VAL A 38 -3.59 -8.56 -4.83
N LYS A 39 -3.73 -8.89 -6.12
CA LYS A 39 -3.16 -8.15 -7.25
C LYS A 39 -3.61 -6.70 -7.18
N ASN A 40 -2.69 -5.77 -7.46
CA ASN A 40 -3.04 -4.36 -7.60
C ASN A 40 -4.10 -4.22 -8.70
N MET A 41 -5.18 -3.54 -8.38
CA MET A 41 -6.22 -3.17 -9.34
C MET A 41 -6.02 -1.69 -9.67
N SER A 42 -6.08 -1.34 -10.94
CA SER A 42 -6.18 0.06 -11.34
C SER A 42 -7.46 0.30 -12.13
N ARG A 43 -7.93 1.55 -12.06
CA ARG A 43 -9.19 1.96 -12.69
C ARG A 43 -8.94 2.10 -14.19
N CYS A 44 -9.77 1.41 -14.97
CA CYS A 44 -9.81 1.58 -16.41
C CYS A 44 -10.57 2.86 -16.77
N GLU A 45 -9.97 3.75 -17.57
CA GLU A 45 -10.57 5.04 -17.93
C GLU A 45 -11.75 4.91 -18.90
N LYS A 46 -11.84 3.79 -19.63
CA LYS A 46 -12.89 3.57 -20.65
C LYS A 46 -14.23 3.11 -20.06
N CYS A 47 -14.20 2.45 -18.90
CA CYS A 47 -15.39 1.78 -18.35
C CYS A 47 -15.57 1.95 -16.85
N ASP A 48 -14.72 2.75 -16.20
CA ASP A 48 -14.75 2.98 -14.77
C ASP A 48 -14.73 1.73 -13.90
N THR A 49 -14.21 0.62 -14.44
CA THR A 49 -14.09 -0.64 -13.73
C THR A 49 -12.67 -0.82 -13.19
N PHE A 50 -12.58 -1.35 -11.97
CA PHE A 50 -11.32 -1.73 -11.36
C PHE A 50 -10.89 -3.09 -11.91
N ILE A 51 -9.75 -3.11 -12.59
CA ILE A 51 -9.24 -4.29 -13.26
C ILE A 51 -7.78 -4.47 -12.86
N HIS A 52 -7.31 -5.71 -12.87
CA HIS A 52 -5.94 -6.01 -12.50
C HIS A 52 -4.94 -5.34 -13.47
N GLU A 53 -3.80 -4.88 -12.94
CA GLU A 53 -2.77 -4.18 -13.73
C GLU A 53 -2.22 -5.00 -14.91
N ASP A 54 -2.27 -6.33 -14.83
CA ASP A 54 -1.88 -7.26 -15.90
C ASP A 54 -2.86 -7.30 -17.09
N GLU A 55 -4.09 -6.82 -16.91
CA GLU A 55 -5.12 -6.75 -17.96
C GLU A 55 -5.29 -5.34 -18.56
N ILE A 56 -4.44 -4.39 -18.15
CA ILE A 56 -4.51 -2.99 -18.57
C ILE A 56 -3.49 -2.74 -19.67
N MET A 57 -4.00 -2.29 -20.81
CA MET A 57 -3.21 -1.91 -21.98
C MET A 57 -3.19 -0.39 -22.09
N ILE A 58 -2.02 0.16 -22.40
CA ILE A 58 -1.87 1.59 -22.66
C ILE A 58 -2.13 1.79 -24.15
N SER A 59 -3.22 2.48 -24.49
CA SER A 59 -3.57 2.84 -25.86
C SER A 59 -3.83 4.35 -25.90
N ASP A 60 -3.18 5.07 -26.82
CA ASP A 60 -3.28 6.54 -26.95
C ASP A 60 -3.02 7.32 -25.65
N GLY A 61 -2.09 6.85 -24.82
CA GLY A 61 -1.75 7.48 -23.54
C GLY A 61 -2.82 7.30 -22.44
N LYS A 62 -3.88 6.53 -22.70
CA LYS A 62 -4.96 6.22 -21.76
C LYS A 62 -4.86 4.77 -21.27
N LYS A 63 -5.21 4.54 -20.00
CA LYS A 63 -5.21 3.19 -19.40
C LYS A 63 -6.52 2.48 -19.75
N VAL A 64 -6.48 1.67 -20.80
CA VAL A 64 -7.65 0.97 -21.35
C VAL A 64 -7.58 -0.50 -21.01
N CYS A 65 -8.70 -1.08 -20.63
CA CYS A 65 -8.80 -2.47 -20.21
C CYS A 65 -9.21 -3.36 -21.39
N ASN A 66 -8.57 -4.53 -21.53
CA ASN A 66 -8.86 -5.51 -22.57
C ASN A 66 -10.07 -6.40 -22.19
N LYS A 67 -11.21 -5.79 -21.82
CA LYS A 67 -12.46 -6.52 -21.63
C LYS A 67 -13.38 -6.29 -22.83
N PRO A 68 -13.97 -7.34 -23.42
CA PRO A 68 -14.92 -7.19 -24.53
C PRO A 68 -16.17 -6.41 -24.13
N SER A 69 -16.52 -6.39 -22.84
CA SER A 69 -17.62 -5.55 -22.29
C SER A 69 -17.34 -4.05 -22.32
N CYS A 70 -16.10 -3.64 -22.60
CA CYS A 70 -15.64 -2.26 -22.68
C CYS A 70 -15.46 -1.73 -24.10
N ASN A 71 -15.59 -2.60 -25.10
CA ASN A 71 -15.66 -2.22 -26.50
C ASN A 71 -17.12 -2.26 -26.93
N LYS A 72 -17.84 -1.18 -26.64
CA LYS A 72 -19.12 -0.90 -27.25
C LYS A 72 -19.03 0.42 -28.00
#